data_AF-A0A965ZJ06-F1
#
_entry.id   AF-A0A965ZJ06-F1
#
_cell.length_a   1.000
_cell.length_b   1.000
_cell.length_c   1.000
_cell.angle_alpha   90.00
_cell.angle_beta   90.00
_cell.angle_gamma   90.00
#
_symmetry.space_group_name_H-M   'P 1'
#
loop_
_entity.id
_entity.type
_entity.pdbx_description
1 polymer ?
#
loop_
_entity_poly.entity_id
_entity_poly.type
_entity_poly.pdbx_seq_one_letter_code
_entity_poly.pdbx_strand_id
1 'polypeptide(L)'
;MAQKHTFEIQSVINGSKPVEELVILTATGNINTKGFALVDRTFDEDGKVSNEFRHIFVFPSLEVKAGERVVVCTAKGKSGPKTLDNGEKIHALYWGSDDCVWNDNGGDTATLINFVQVNSKIVPPVKKKKG
;
A
#
# COMPACT_ATOMS: atom_id res chain seq x y z
N MET A 1 8.38 -22.86 16.25
CA MET A 1 7.61 -21.62 16.05
C MET A 1 6.90 -21.75 14.71
N ALA A 2 5.58 -21.51 14.63
CA ALA A 2 4.89 -21.52 13.34
C ALA A 2 5.41 -20.36 12.49
N GLN A 3 5.79 -20.63 11.24
CA GLN A 3 6.21 -19.59 10.31
C GLN A 3 5.01 -18.68 10.02
N LYS A 4 5.10 -17.41 10.40
CA LYS A 4 4.03 -16.44 10.14
C LYS A 4 4.11 -16.04 8.66
N HIS A 5 3.19 -16.54 7.85
CA HIS A 5 3.10 -16.14 6.45
C HIS A 5 2.72 -14.65 6.34
N THR A 6 3.44 -13.92 5.50
CA THR A 6 3.30 -12.47 5.30
C THR A 6 3.75 -12.07 3.89
N PHE A 7 3.67 -10.79 3.55
CA PHE A 7 4.31 -10.26 2.35
C PHE A 7 5.67 -9.66 2.71
N GLU A 8 6.62 -9.81 1.80
CA GLU A 8 7.88 -9.08 1.82
C GLU A 8 7.86 -8.03 0.71
N ILE A 9 8.22 -6.79 1.03
CA ILE A 9 8.47 -5.75 0.02
C ILE A 9 9.79 -6.10 -0.67
N GLN A 10 9.71 -6.46 -1.96
CA GLN A 10 10.88 -6.73 -2.79
C GLN A 10 11.49 -5.44 -3.31
N SER A 11 10.66 -4.51 -3.76
CA SER A 11 11.10 -3.24 -4.31
C SER A 11 10.03 -2.19 -4.25
N VAL A 12 10.49 -0.95 -4.29
CA VAL A 12 9.69 0.25 -4.49
C VAL A 12 10.29 0.98 -5.68
N ILE A 13 9.44 1.33 -6.64
CA ILE A 13 9.79 2.13 -7.81
C ILE A 13 9.09 3.46 -7.61
N ASN A 14 9.86 4.55 -7.64
CA ASN A 14 9.35 5.91 -7.63
C ASN A 14 9.30 6.46 -9.06
N GLY A 15 8.48 7.48 -9.32
CA GLY A 15 8.35 8.09 -10.63
C GLY A 15 7.73 9.48 -10.58
N SER A 16 7.73 10.14 -11.73
CA SER A 16 7.20 11.50 -11.90
C SER A 16 5.67 11.54 -12.08
N LYS A 17 5.05 10.37 -12.19
CA LYS A 17 3.61 10.18 -12.35
C LYS A 17 3.14 8.99 -11.53
N PRO A 18 1.89 8.96 -11.05
CA PRO A 18 1.37 7.84 -10.25
C PRO A 18 1.47 6.47 -10.94
N VAL A 19 1.40 6.44 -12.28
CA VAL A 19 1.47 5.18 -13.05
C VAL A 19 2.88 4.58 -13.06
N GLU A 20 3.88 5.38 -12.74
CA GLU A 20 5.29 5.00 -12.67
C GLU A 20 5.68 4.52 -11.26
N GLU A 21 4.87 4.83 -10.24
CA GLU A 21 5.10 4.42 -8.86
C GLU A 21 4.54 3.02 -8.59
N LEU A 22 5.41 2.11 -8.16
CA LEU A 22 5.07 0.70 -7.93
C LEU A 22 5.67 0.19 -6.61
N VAL A 23 4.91 -0.64 -5.90
CA VAL A 23 5.44 -1.47 -4.80
C VAL A 23 5.24 -2.93 -5.14
N ILE A 24 6.35 -3.68 -5.17
CA ILE A 24 6.37 -5.09 -5.52
C ILE A 24 6.51 -5.90 -4.24
N LEU A 25 5.53 -6.78 -4.01
CA LEU A 25 5.43 -7.64 -2.83
C LEU A 25 5.47 -9.10 -3.27
N THR A 26 6.10 -9.95 -2.45
CA THR A 26 6.07 -11.40 -2.64
C THR A 26 5.46 -12.07 -1.42
N ALA A 27 4.53 -12.99 -1.67
CA ALA A 27 3.90 -13.78 -0.61
C ALA A 27 4.87 -14.85 -0.09
N THR A 28 5.14 -14.87 1.22
CA THR A 28 5.97 -15.91 1.86
C THR A 28 5.18 -17.19 2.19
N GLY A 29 3.90 -17.24 1.79
CA GLY A 29 2.99 -18.36 2.00
C GLY A 29 1.67 -18.14 1.27
N ASN A 30 0.72 -19.06 1.45
CA ASN A 30 -0.65 -18.85 0.99
C ASN A 30 -1.33 -17.84 1.94
N ILE A 31 -1.71 -16.68 1.41
CA ILE A 31 -2.14 -15.52 2.19
C ILE A 31 -3.37 -14.90 1.54
N ASN A 32 -4.34 -14.53 2.37
CA ASN A 32 -5.36 -13.56 1.99
C ASN A 32 -4.85 -12.15 2.26
N THR A 33 -4.90 -11.26 1.27
CA THR A 33 -4.42 -9.87 1.38
C THR A 33 -5.27 -8.99 2.30
N LYS A 34 -6.46 -9.43 2.71
CA LYS A 34 -7.26 -8.76 3.74
C LYS A 34 -6.46 -8.71 5.05
N GLY A 35 -6.41 -7.54 5.67
CA GLY A 35 -5.59 -7.35 6.88
C GLY A 35 -4.22 -6.74 6.59
N PHE A 36 -3.91 -6.46 5.33
CA PHE A 36 -2.69 -5.74 4.95
C PHE A 36 -3.00 -4.30 4.52
N ALA A 37 -2.09 -3.39 4.86
CA ALA A 37 -2.09 -2.04 4.33
C ALA A 37 -0.67 -1.60 3.98
N LEU A 38 -0.55 -0.80 2.92
CA LEU A 38 0.68 -0.08 2.58
C LEU A 38 0.52 1.38 3.00
N VAL A 39 1.56 1.95 3.58
CA VAL A 39 1.55 3.34 4.04
C VAL A 39 2.85 4.06 3.70
N ASP A 40 2.76 5.35 3.41
CA ASP A 40 3.93 6.23 3.32
C ASP A 40 4.35 6.66 4.73
N ARG A 41 5.65 6.57 5.02
CA ARG A 41 6.25 7.20 6.19
C ARG A 41 7.31 8.18 5.73
N THR A 42 7.13 9.43 6.11
CA THR A 42 8.13 10.49 5.93
C THR A 42 8.72 10.83 7.30
N PHE A 43 10.05 10.92 7.40
CA PHE A 43 10.74 11.51 8.55
C PHE A 43 11.07 12.96 8.20
N ASP A 44 10.96 13.89 9.15
CA ASP A 44 11.51 15.24 8.96
C ASP A 44 13.04 15.25 9.05
N GLU A 45 13.66 16.39 8.74
CA GLU A 45 15.12 16.59 8.76
C GLU A 45 15.76 16.31 10.13
N ASP A 46 14.98 16.34 11.21
CA ASP A 46 15.40 16.05 12.58
C ASP A 46 15.15 14.59 13.00
N GLY A 47 14.70 13.73 12.06
CA GLY A 47 14.34 12.34 12.32
C GLY A 47 13.06 12.16 13.15
N LYS A 48 12.29 13.23 13.36
CA LYS A 48 10.99 13.17 14.03
C LYS A 48 9.91 12.81 13.00
N VAL A 49 8.95 12.03 13.48
CA VAL A 49 7.80 11.60 12.67
C VAL A 49 6.85 12.79 12.57
N SER A 50 6.82 13.45 11.42
CA SER A 50 6.17 14.76 11.30
C SER A 50 4.66 14.70 11.01
N ASN A 51 4.16 13.61 10.41
CA ASN A 51 2.73 13.29 10.28
C ASN A 51 2.57 11.82 9.83
N GLU A 52 2.08 10.97 10.72
CA GLU A 52 2.53 9.56 10.81
C GLU A 52 2.07 8.60 9.70
N PHE A 53 1.02 8.90 8.91
CA PHE A 53 0.56 8.09 7.76
C PHE A 53 -0.34 8.95 6.84
N ARG A 54 0.23 9.74 5.93
CA ARG A 54 -0.58 10.67 5.09
C ARG A 54 -1.44 9.91 4.07
N HIS A 55 -0.90 8.81 3.55
CA HIS A 55 -1.53 7.97 2.57
C HIS A 55 -1.53 6.52 3.08
N ILE A 56 -2.72 5.93 3.16
CA ILE A 56 -2.91 4.50 3.46
C ILE A 56 -3.64 3.82 2.31
N PHE A 57 -3.11 2.69 1.85
CA PHE A 57 -3.79 1.75 0.97
C PHE A 57 -4.12 0.47 1.72
N VAL A 58 -5.40 0.28 2.04
CA VAL A 58 -5.88 -0.98 2.62
C VAL A 58 -6.15 -1.96 1.48
N PHE A 59 -5.57 -3.15 1.57
CA PHE A 59 -5.63 -4.11 0.49
C PHE A 59 -7.06 -4.70 0.39
N PRO A 60 -7.56 -4.95 -0.83
CA PRO A 60 -8.79 -5.71 -1.00
C PRO A 60 -8.57 -7.16 -0.54
N SER A 61 -9.65 -7.93 -0.42
CA SER A 61 -9.56 -9.38 -0.17
C SER A 61 -9.20 -10.11 -1.47
N LEU A 62 -8.06 -10.78 -1.49
CA LEU A 62 -7.55 -11.58 -2.60
C LEU A 62 -6.73 -12.74 -2.03
N GLU A 63 -6.89 -13.93 -2.60
CA GLU A 63 -6.06 -15.09 -2.28
C GLU A 63 -4.79 -15.07 -3.15
N VAL A 64 -3.62 -15.15 -2.49
CA VAL A 64 -2.31 -15.15 -3.13
C VAL A 64 -1.53 -16.36 -2.64
N LYS A 65 -0.93 -17.12 -3.56
CA LYS A 65 -0.16 -18.32 -3.22
C LYS A 65 1.28 -17.97 -2.86
N ALA A 66 1.94 -18.88 -2.14
CA ALA A 66 3.36 -18.75 -1.81
C ALA A 66 4.20 -18.52 -3.08
N GLY A 67 5.06 -17.49 -3.04
CA GLY A 67 5.93 -17.10 -4.15
C GLY A 67 5.27 -16.24 -5.24
N GLU A 68 3.94 -16.06 -5.23
CA GLU A 68 3.28 -15.15 -6.16
C GLU A 68 3.51 -13.69 -5.78
N ARG A 69 3.44 -12.82 -6.80
CA ARG A 69 3.69 -11.38 -6.65
C ARG A 69 2.41 -10.56 -6.66
N VAL A 70 2.38 -9.58 -5.76
CA VAL A 70 1.40 -8.48 -5.76
C VAL A 70 2.12 -7.21 -6.14
N VAL A 71 1.62 -6.50 -7.15
CA VAL A 71 2.16 -5.21 -7.57
C VAL A 71 1.12 -4.14 -7.30
N VAL A 72 1.44 -3.23 -6.39
CA VAL A 72 0.61 -2.07 -6.07
C VAL A 72 1.09 -0.88 -6.89
N CYS A 73 0.23 -0.34 -7.75
CA CYS A 73 0.46 0.92 -8.46
C CYS A 73 -0.31 2.03 -7.76
N THR A 74 0.30 3.19 -7.57
CA THR A 74 -0.35 4.30 -6.84
C THR A 74 -1.45 4.96 -7.67
N ALA A 75 -1.38 4.87 -9.01
CA ALA A 75 -2.39 5.42 -9.90
C ALA A 75 -3.80 4.83 -9.74
N LYS A 76 -4.74 5.46 -10.44
CA LYS A 76 -6.04 4.87 -10.79
C LYS A 76 -5.88 3.70 -11.75
N GLY A 77 -6.72 2.69 -11.54
CA GLY A 77 -6.80 1.53 -12.41
C GLY A 77 -7.73 0.45 -11.86
N LYS A 78 -7.80 -0.67 -12.58
CA LYS A 78 -8.61 -1.82 -12.20
C LYS A 78 -7.72 -2.93 -11.66
N SER A 79 -7.89 -3.24 -10.38
CA SER A 79 -7.19 -4.34 -9.72
C SER A 79 -7.62 -5.70 -10.28
N GLY A 80 -6.69 -6.66 -10.34
CA GLY A 80 -6.92 -8.01 -10.84
C GLY A 80 -5.64 -8.70 -11.31
N PRO A 81 -5.75 -9.97 -11.75
CA PRO A 81 -4.62 -10.68 -12.32
C PRO A 81 -4.14 -10.00 -13.62
N LYS A 82 -2.83 -9.92 -13.80
CA LYS A 82 -2.20 -9.46 -15.05
C LYS A 82 -1.11 -10.43 -15.48
N THR A 83 -0.96 -10.56 -16.78
CA THR A 83 0.19 -11.23 -17.40
C THR A 83 1.11 -10.14 -17.94
N LEU A 84 2.36 -10.15 -17.51
CA LEU A 84 3.41 -9.27 -18.01
C LEU A 84 3.91 -9.76 -19.38
N ASP A 85 4.63 -8.91 -20.11
CA ASP A 85 5.13 -9.23 -21.45
C ASP A 85 6.09 -10.45 -21.46
N ASN A 86 6.77 -10.70 -20.34
CA ASN A 86 7.62 -11.87 -20.14
C ASN A 86 6.83 -13.17 -19.81
N GLY A 87 5.49 -13.13 -19.86
CA GLY A 87 4.60 -14.25 -19.58
C GLY A 87 4.30 -14.48 -18.10
N GLU A 88 4.89 -13.69 -17.21
CA GLU A 88 4.69 -13.83 -15.78
C GLU A 88 3.32 -13.33 -15.32
N LYS A 89 2.70 -14.05 -14.38
CA LYS A 89 1.42 -13.66 -13.78
C LYS A 89 1.63 -12.96 -12.45
N ILE A 90 1.03 -11.79 -12.30
CA ILE A 90 1.03 -10.99 -11.08
C ILE A 90 -0.40 -10.64 -10.65
N HIS A 91 -0.57 -10.26 -9.39
CA HIS A 91 -1.79 -9.65 -8.88
C HIS A 91 -1.60 -8.13 -8.86
N ALA A 92 -2.20 -7.41 -9.80
CA ALA A 92 -2.11 -5.96 -9.86
C ALA A 92 -3.17 -5.32 -8.95
N LEU A 93 -2.74 -4.40 -8.08
CA LEU A 93 -3.59 -3.57 -7.24
C LEU A 93 -3.37 -2.10 -7.61
N TYR A 94 -4.44 -1.32 -7.59
CA TYR A 94 -4.39 0.12 -7.86
C TYR A 94 -4.87 0.91 -6.65
N TRP A 95 -4.06 1.85 -6.18
CA TRP A 95 -4.34 2.70 -5.01
C TRP A 95 -5.43 3.73 -5.33
N GLY A 96 -5.49 4.21 -6.57
CA GLY A 96 -6.49 5.19 -6.98
C GLY A 96 -6.10 6.63 -6.76
N SER A 97 -4.81 6.92 -6.54
CA SER A 97 -4.30 8.28 -6.40
C SER A 97 -4.33 9.03 -7.73
N ASP A 98 -4.62 10.33 -7.65
CA ASP A 98 -4.48 11.27 -8.77
C ASP A 98 -3.06 11.85 -8.87
N ASP A 99 -2.33 11.87 -7.75
CA ASP A 99 -0.99 12.42 -7.61
C ASP A 99 0.00 11.37 -7.08
N CYS A 100 1.30 11.61 -7.26
CA CYS A 100 2.35 10.74 -6.74
C CYS A 100 2.23 10.63 -5.22
N VAL A 101 2.42 9.43 -4.68
CA VAL A 101 2.39 9.17 -3.24
C VAL A 101 3.75 9.41 -2.62
N TRP A 102 4.83 9.08 -3.34
CA TRP A 102 6.19 9.25 -2.85
C TRP A 102 6.71 10.63 -3.20
N ASN A 103 7.54 11.18 -2.31
CA ASN A 103 8.23 12.44 -2.50
C ASN A 103 9.24 12.36 -3.66
N ASP A 104 9.24 13.36 -4.53
CA ASP A 104 10.19 13.52 -5.64
C ASP A 104 11.64 13.61 -5.15
N ASN A 105 11.86 14.15 -3.95
CA ASN A 105 13.19 14.29 -3.35
C ASN A 105 13.64 13.05 -2.57
N GLY A 106 12.84 11.98 -2.55
CA GLY A 106 13.08 10.80 -1.73
C GLY A 106 12.83 11.03 -0.22
N GLY A 107 13.36 10.14 0.61
CA GLY A 107 13.20 10.18 2.07
C GLY A 107 11.94 9.47 2.60
N ASP A 108 11.00 9.13 1.71
CA ASP A 108 9.83 8.33 2.07
C ASP A 108 10.17 6.84 2.18
N THR A 109 9.47 6.16 3.09
CA THR A 109 9.54 4.71 3.26
C THR A 109 8.17 4.08 3.03
N ALA A 110 8.09 3.15 2.09
CA ALA A 110 6.91 2.29 1.94
C ALA A 110 6.90 1.26 3.08
N THR A 111 5.89 1.32 3.94
CA THR A 111 5.75 0.41 5.08
C THR A 111 4.55 -0.51 4.87
N LEU A 112 4.75 -1.81 5.07
CA LEU A 112 3.67 -2.79 5.08
C LEU A 112 3.22 -3.04 6.52
N ILE A 113 1.93 -2.86 6.78
CA ILE A 113 1.29 -3.15 8.06
C ILE A 113 0.41 -4.39 7.90
N ASN A 114 0.52 -5.32 8.86
CA ASN A 114 -0.43 -6.42 9.03
C ASN A 114 -1.28 -6.16 10.29
N PHE A 115 -2.59 -6.05 10.11
CA PHE A 115 -3.55 -5.78 11.16
C PHE A 115 -4.61 -6.89 11.25
N VAL A 116 -5.05 -7.17 12.47
CA VAL A 116 -6.06 -8.20 12.75
C VAL A 116 -7.46 -7.60 12.92
N GLN A 117 -7.54 -6.33 13.36
CA GLN A 117 -8.79 -5.67 13.67
C GLN A 117 -8.80 -4.24 13.14
N VAL A 118 -9.95 -3.84 12.60
CA VAL A 118 -10.29 -2.45 12.30
C VAL A 118 -11.58 -2.14 13.05
N ASN A 119 -11.59 -1.03 13.79
CA ASN A 119 -12.78 -0.55 14.49
C ASN A 119 -12.97 0.93 14.15
N SER A 120 -14.14 1.28 13.64
CA SER A 120 -14.42 2.61 13.11
C SER A 120 -15.76 3.14 13.62
N LYS A 121 -15.83 4.45 13.84
CA LYS A 121 -17.07 5.17 14.17
C LYS A 121 -17.19 6.41 13.30
N ILE A 122 -18.42 6.78 12.96
CA ILE A 122 -18.70 8.01 12.21
C ILE A 122 -18.39 9.21 13.11
N VAL A 123 -17.62 10.17 12.61
CA VAL A 123 -17.35 11.44 13.30
C VAL A 123 -18.57 12.36 13.14
N PRO A 124 -19.16 12.86 14.24
CA PRO A 124 -20.33 13.74 14.15
C PRO A 124 -19.95 15.13 13.58
N PRO A 125 -20.90 15.84 12.95
CA PRO A 125 -20.65 17.18 12.42
C PRO A 125 -20.41 18.21 13.54
N VAL A 126 -19.54 19.19 13.27
CA VAL A 126 -19.35 20.34 14.17
C VAL A 126 -20.61 21.22 14.16
N LYS A 127 -21.22 21.43 15.32
CA LYS A 127 -22.30 22.40 15.47
C LYS A 127 -21.69 23.81 15.51
N LYS A 128 -21.67 24.53 14.38
CA LYS A 128 -21.34 25.96 14.38
C LYS A 128 -22.53 26.73 14.98
N LYS A 129 -22.32 27.45 16.10
CA LYS A 129 -23.31 28.43 16.57
C LYS A 129 -23.37 29.55 15.53
N LYS A 130 -24.57 29.87 15.02
CA LYS A 130 -24.78 31.11 14.27
C LYS A 130 -24.52 32.27 15.25
N GLY A 131 -23.58 33.14 14.90
CA GLY A 131 -23.41 34.44 15.56
C GLY A 131 -24.59 35.35 15.30
#